data_AF-A0A514C8D6-F1
#
_entry.id   AF-A0A514C8D6-F1
#
_cell.length_a   1.000
_cell.length_b   1.000
_cell.length_c   1.000
_cell.angle_alpha   90.00
_cell.angle_beta   90.00
_cell.angle_gamma   90.00
#
_symmetry.space_group_name_H-M   'P 1'
#
loop_
_entity.id
_entity.type
_entity.pdbx_description
1 polymer ?
#
loop_
_entity_poly.entity_id
_entity_poly.type
_entity_poly.pdbx_seq_one_letter_code
_entity_poly.pdbx_strand_id
1 'polypeptide(L)'
;MTITAQAPALSFNNWLTPADFLSFARKIWAPAVDSSIEAMERKVDDLYGAACKRFPTYDTMVHNAFCASMVIEFGTDELAEGVAEVFAYAREAYGYMSASEIEAQRQEDGLCWHGLDAMTCPCGCFEND
;
A
#
# COMPACT_ATOMS: atom_id res chain seq x y z
N MET A 1 10.45 63.36 47.95
CA MET A 1 11.19 62.14 47.58
C MET A 1 10.44 61.49 46.44
N THR A 2 10.88 61.70 45.21
CA THR A 2 10.27 61.14 43.99
C THR A 2 11.12 59.96 43.56
N ILE A 3 10.57 58.75 43.69
CA ILE A 3 11.25 57.50 43.30
C ILE A 3 11.04 57.32 41.80
N THR A 4 12.11 57.50 41.02
CA THR A 4 12.17 57.14 39.61
C THR A 4 12.32 55.63 39.48
N ALA A 5 11.33 54.95 38.91
CA ALA A 5 11.42 53.53 38.56
C ALA A 5 12.23 53.38 37.27
N GLN A 6 13.45 52.84 37.38
CA GLN A 6 14.31 52.48 36.26
C GLN A 6 13.99 51.02 35.87
N ALA A 7 13.49 50.80 34.65
CA ALA A 7 13.18 49.46 34.16
C ALA A 7 14.48 48.64 33.95
N PRO A 8 14.51 47.35 34.34
CA PRO A 8 15.67 46.51 34.11
C PRO A 8 15.81 46.21 32.62
N ALA A 9 17.00 46.45 32.07
CA ALA A 9 17.38 46.01 30.74
C ALA A 9 17.39 44.47 30.72
N LEU A 10 16.41 43.86 30.08
CA LEU A 10 16.42 42.42 29.81
C LEU A 10 17.43 42.14 28.70
N SER A 11 18.68 41.92 29.11
CA SER A 11 19.72 41.34 28.27
C SER A 11 19.44 39.84 28.13
N PHE A 12 18.67 39.45 27.13
CA PHE A 12 18.64 38.08 26.65
C PHE A 12 19.53 37.99 25.41
N ASN A 13 20.72 37.40 25.59
CA ASN A 13 21.53 36.92 24.48
C ASN A 13 20.73 35.81 23.79
N ASN A 14 19.94 36.19 22.79
CA ASN A 14 19.02 35.29 22.10
C ASN A 14 19.81 34.37 21.16
N TRP A 15 20.20 33.19 21.64
CA TRP A 15 20.83 32.14 20.83
C TRP A 15 19.79 31.32 20.05
N LEU A 16 18.77 31.97 19.50
CA LEU A 16 17.94 31.39 18.45
C LEU A 16 17.41 32.53 17.60
N THR A 17 17.88 32.61 16.38
CA THR A 17 17.28 33.53 15.42
C THR A 17 15.90 33.00 15.01
N PRO A 18 14.98 33.87 14.57
CA PRO A 18 13.72 33.42 13.97
C PRO A 18 13.91 32.44 12.82
N ALA A 19 15.05 32.51 12.11
CA ALA A 19 15.41 31.57 11.06
C ALA A 19 15.78 30.18 11.60
N ASP A 20 16.41 30.08 12.77
CA ASP A 20 16.71 28.81 13.43
C ASP A 20 15.43 28.11 13.90
N PHE A 21 14.49 28.89 14.46
CA PHE A 21 13.16 28.38 14.83
C PHE A 21 12.37 27.88 13.62
N LEU A 22 12.39 28.62 12.51
CA LEU A 22 11.73 28.20 11.27
C LEU A 22 12.37 26.95 10.65
N SER A 23 13.70 26.83 10.74
CA SER A 23 14.43 25.66 10.24
C SER A 23 14.15 24.41 11.09
N PHE A 24 14.07 24.58 12.41
CA PHE A 24 13.63 23.53 13.34
C PHE A 24 12.17 23.14 13.11
N ALA A 25 11.27 24.11 12.97
CA ALA A 25 9.86 23.87 12.69
C ALA A 25 9.65 23.14 11.35
N ARG A 26 10.41 23.50 10.30
CA ARG A 26 10.42 22.75 9.03
C ARG A 26 10.99 21.35 9.16
N LYS A 27 11.87 21.09 10.11
CA LYS A 27 12.45 19.75 10.34
C LYS A 27 11.49 18.85 11.12
N ILE A 28 10.67 19.42 12.01
CA ILE A 28 9.63 18.70 12.75
C ILE A 28 8.37 18.51 11.89
N TRP A 29 8.00 19.52 11.11
CA TRP A 29 6.84 19.51 10.22
C TRP A 29 7.24 19.27 8.76
N ALA A 30 8.44 18.73 8.51
CA ALA A 30 8.63 17.99 7.29
C ALA A 30 7.61 16.86 7.41
N PRO A 31 6.57 16.78 6.54
CA PRO A 31 5.77 15.58 6.52
C PRO A 31 6.79 14.45 6.40
N ALA A 32 6.71 13.46 7.30
CA ALA A 32 7.41 12.22 7.07
C ALA A 32 7.06 11.88 5.62
N VAL A 33 8.07 11.94 4.74
CA VAL A 33 7.95 11.29 3.45
C VAL A 33 7.67 9.88 3.90
N ASP A 34 6.40 9.45 3.83
CA ASP A 34 6.02 8.05 4.01
C ASP A 34 7.16 7.30 3.35
N SER A 35 7.85 6.45 4.10
CA SER A 35 8.95 5.70 3.50
C SER A 35 8.40 5.14 2.19
N SER A 36 9.15 5.21 1.09
CA SER A 36 8.59 4.85 -0.24
C SER A 36 7.82 3.53 -0.19
N ILE A 37 8.23 2.64 0.73
CA ILE A 37 7.62 1.38 1.13
C ILE A 37 6.22 1.55 1.76
N GLU A 38 6.04 2.30 2.86
CA GLU A 38 4.71 2.53 3.47
C GLU A 38 3.71 3.16 2.48
N ALA A 39 4.18 4.02 1.58
CA ALA A 39 3.35 4.58 0.52
C ALA A 39 2.93 3.51 -0.50
N MET A 40 3.80 2.54 -0.79
CA MET A 40 3.50 1.40 -1.65
C MET A 40 2.59 0.38 -0.96
N GLU A 41 2.80 0.08 0.33
CA GLU A 41 1.91 -0.78 1.13
C GLU A 41 0.50 -0.22 1.17
N ARG A 42 0.34 1.09 1.43
CA ARG A 42 -0.96 1.76 1.37
C ARG A 42 -1.62 1.63 0.00
N LYS A 43 -0.82 1.64 -1.07
CA LYS A 43 -1.32 1.42 -2.43
C LYS A 43 -1.80 -0.02 -2.61
N VAL A 44 -1.11 -1.02 -2.05
CA VAL A 44 -1.57 -2.42 -2.02
C VAL A 44 -2.91 -2.54 -1.30
N ASP A 45 -3.04 -1.89 -0.14
CA ASP A 45 -4.30 -1.86 0.62
C ASP A 45 -5.45 -1.27 -0.19
N ASP A 46 -5.19 -0.17 -0.91
CA ASP A 46 -6.18 0.47 -1.79
C ASP A 46 -6.60 -0.46 -2.94
N LEU A 47 -5.66 -1.20 -3.53
CA LEU A 47 -5.96 -2.20 -4.57
C LEU A 47 -6.83 -3.33 -4.04
N TYR A 48 -6.50 -3.87 -2.86
CA TYR A 48 -7.31 -4.89 -2.23
C TYR A 48 -8.71 -4.36 -1.88
N GLY A 49 -8.79 -3.17 -1.30
CA GLY A 49 -10.05 -2.49 -1.01
C GLY A 49 -10.90 -2.23 -2.27
N ALA A 50 -10.28 -1.91 -3.40
CA ALA A 50 -10.96 -1.78 -4.69
C ALA A 50 -11.49 -3.13 -5.19
N ALA A 51 -10.73 -4.21 -5.04
CA ALA A 51 -11.17 -5.56 -5.38
C ALA A 51 -12.37 -6.00 -4.53
N CYS A 52 -12.34 -5.74 -3.21
CA CYS A 52 -13.47 -6.00 -2.30
C CYS A 52 -14.75 -5.27 -2.73
N LYS A 53 -14.63 -4.00 -3.15
CA LYS A 53 -15.77 -3.20 -3.64
C LYS A 53 -16.34 -3.75 -4.96
N ARG A 54 -15.47 -4.30 -5.82
CA ARG A 54 -15.86 -4.83 -7.13
C ARG A 54 -16.54 -6.20 -7.02
N PHE A 55 -16.08 -7.05 -6.09
CA PHE A 55 -16.56 -8.41 -5.92
C PHE A 55 -16.95 -8.69 -4.45
N PRO A 56 -18.05 -8.12 -3.94
CA PRO A 56 -18.37 -8.17 -2.51
C PRO A 56 -18.78 -9.55 -1.99
N THR A 57 -19.06 -10.51 -2.87
CA THR A 57 -19.71 -11.78 -2.50
C THR A 57 -18.79 -13.00 -2.51
N TYR A 58 -17.65 -12.95 -3.22
CA TYR A 58 -16.81 -14.13 -3.42
C TYR A 58 -15.34 -13.79 -3.23
N ASP A 59 -14.74 -14.33 -2.17
CA ASP A 59 -13.34 -14.10 -1.80
C ASP A 59 -12.38 -14.49 -2.93
N THR A 60 -12.64 -15.58 -3.66
CA THR A 60 -11.83 -16.00 -4.81
C THR A 60 -11.83 -14.94 -5.92
N MET A 61 -12.94 -14.23 -6.13
CA MET A 61 -13.02 -13.17 -7.14
C MET A 61 -12.31 -11.91 -6.68
N VAL A 62 -12.41 -11.56 -5.39
CA VAL A 62 -11.61 -10.50 -4.78
C VAL A 62 -10.13 -10.80 -4.94
N HIS A 63 -9.71 -12.00 -4.56
CA HIS A 63 -8.33 -12.45 -4.61
C HIS A 63 -7.77 -12.43 -6.04
N ASN A 64 -8.49 -13.02 -7.01
CA ASN A 64 -8.09 -12.98 -8.43
C ASN A 64 -7.97 -11.55 -8.97
N ALA A 65 -8.94 -10.68 -8.63
CA ALA A 65 -8.93 -9.29 -9.07
C ALA A 65 -7.80 -8.48 -8.42
N PHE A 66 -7.50 -8.75 -7.16
CA PHE A 66 -6.38 -8.16 -6.45
C PHE A 66 -5.04 -8.57 -7.08
N CYS A 67 -4.82 -9.87 -7.31
CA CYS A 67 -3.60 -10.37 -7.95
C CYS A 67 -3.41 -9.78 -9.35
N ALA A 68 -4.48 -9.68 -10.15
CA ALA A 68 -4.43 -9.01 -11.45
C ALA A 68 -4.08 -7.51 -11.33
N SER A 69 -4.62 -6.82 -10.33
CA SER A 69 -4.35 -5.39 -10.10
C SER A 69 -2.91 -5.13 -9.66
N MET A 70 -2.33 -6.01 -8.84
CA MET A 70 -0.92 -5.96 -8.45
C MET A 70 0.00 -6.03 -9.67
N VAL A 71 -0.25 -6.96 -10.60
CA VAL A 71 0.55 -7.09 -11.83
C VAL A 71 0.40 -5.87 -12.75
N ILE A 72 -0.79 -5.26 -12.80
CA ILE A 72 -1.02 -4.04 -13.61
C ILE A 72 -0.26 -2.83 -13.04
N GLU A 73 -0.24 -2.68 -11.72
CA GLU A 73 0.35 -1.50 -11.06
C GLU A 73 1.86 -1.61 -10.87
N PHE A 74 2.36 -2.79 -10.52
CA PHE A 74 3.75 -3.02 -10.15
C PHE A 74 4.54 -3.81 -11.20
N GLY A 75 3.86 -4.38 -12.19
CA GLY A 75 4.45 -5.20 -13.24
C GLY A 75 4.56 -6.68 -12.86
N THR A 76 5.17 -7.46 -13.76
CA THR A 76 5.38 -8.90 -13.58
C THR A 76 6.73 -9.25 -12.94
N ASP A 77 7.62 -8.27 -12.79
CA ASP A 77 8.95 -8.49 -12.21
C ASP A 77 8.93 -8.28 -10.70
N GLU A 78 8.66 -9.36 -9.98
CA GLU A 78 8.56 -9.35 -8.51
C GLU A 78 9.90 -9.09 -7.80
N LEU A 79 11.02 -9.19 -8.51
CA LEU A 79 12.37 -9.01 -7.96
C LEU A 79 12.96 -7.63 -8.27
N ALA A 80 12.19 -6.74 -8.92
CA ALA A 80 12.62 -5.39 -9.21
C ALA A 80 12.95 -4.61 -7.92
N GLU A 81 13.99 -3.79 -7.98
CA GLU A 81 14.46 -2.98 -6.85
C GLU A 81 13.34 -2.04 -6.37
N GLY A 82 12.97 -2.15 -5.10
CA GLY A 82 11.87 -1.39 -4.49
C GLY A 82 10.48 -2.04 -4.57
N VAL A 83 10.30 -3.09 -5.38
CA VAL A 83 8.97 -3.75 -5.54
C VAL A 83 8.90 -5.10 -4.82
N ALA A 84 10.04 -5.75 -4.58
CA ALA A 84 10.11 -7.03 -3.88
C ALA A 84 9.45 -7.00 -2.49
N GLU A 85 9.66 -5.92 -1.73
CA GLU A 85 9.05 -5.73 -0.41
C GLU A 85 7.52 -5.57 -0.50
N VAL A 86 7.03 -4.95 -1.58
CA VAL A 86 5.61 -4.75 -1.84
C VAL A 86 4.91 -6.07 -2.15
N PHE A 87 5.54 -6.92 -2.97
CA PHE A 87 5.03 -8.27 -3.24
C PHE A 87 5.12 -9.16 -2.00
N ALA A 88 6.15 -9.03 -1.17
CA ALA A 88 6.24 -9.74 0.10
C ALA A 88 5.09 -9.35 1.05
N TYR A 89 4.81 -8.05 1.19
CA TYR A 89 3.68 -7.55 1.97
C TYR A 89 2.35 -8.06 1.41
N ALA A 90 2.14 -7.97 0.10
CA ALA A 90 0.92 -8.46 -0.55
C ALA A 90 0.69 -9.97 -0.35
N ARG A 91 1.77 -10.77 -0.33
CA ARG A 91 1.74 -12.21 -0.04
C ARG A 91 1.36 -12.48 1.41
N GLU A 92 1.94 -11.75 2.36
CA GLU A 92 1.68 -11.94 3.79
C GLU A 92 0.28 -11.44 4.22
N ALA A 93 -0.12 -10.25 3.77
CA ALA A 93 -1.35 -9.60 4.20
C ALA A 93 -2.60 -10.10 3.47
N TYR A 94 -2.49 -10.33 2.16
CA TYR A 94 -3.64 -10.59 1.27
C TYR A 94 -3.51 -11.89 0.47
N GLY A 95 -2.45 -12.66 0.71
CA GLY A 95 -2.24 -13.97 0.09
C GLY A 95 -1.88 -13.90 -1.39
N TYR A 96 -1.32 -12.79 -1.90
CA TYR A 96 -0.99 -12.62 -3.33
C TYR A 96 -0.34 -13.86 -3.95
N MET A 97 -0.75 -14.19 -5.18
CA MET A 97 -0.20 -15.28 -5.98
C MET A 97 0.15 -14.75 -7.36
N SER A 98 1.32 -15.15 -7.88
CA SER A 98 1.71 -14.90 -9.27
C SER A 98 0.78 -15.63 -10.23
N ALA A 99 0.73 -15.18 -11.49
CA ALA A 99 -0.10 -15.83 -12.51
C ALA A 99 0.21 -17.33 -12.66
N SER A 100 1.48 -17.73 -12.51
CA SER A 100 1.88 -19.14 -12.54
C SER A 100 1.39 -19.93 -11.32
N GLU A 101 1.42 -19.33 -10.14
CA GLU A 101 0.93 -19.97 -8.91
C GLU A 101 -0.60 -20.12 -8.96
N ILE A 102 -1.32 -19.11 -9.47
CA ILE A 102 -2.78 -19.17 -9.67
C ILE A 102 -3.16 -20.29 -10.64
N GLU A 103 -2.44 -20.44 -11.74
CA GLU A 103 -2.72 -21.49 -12.72
C GLU A 103 -2.44 -22.89 -12.15
N ALA A 104 -1.33 -23.05 -11.42
CA ALA A 104 -1.00 -24.31 -10.76
C ALA A 104 -2.09 -24.71 -9.73
N GLN A 105 -2.54 -23.74 -8.92
CA GLN A 105 -3.60 -23.96 -7.94
C GLN A 105 -4.94 -24.33 -8.61
N ARG A 106 -5.30 -23.64 -9.70
CA ARG A 106 -6.52 -23.98 -10.47
C ARG A 106 -6.49 -25.39 -11.03
N GLN A 107 -5.33 -25.81 -11.54
CA GLN A 107 -5.15 -27.16 -12.07
C GLN A 107 -5.23 -28.22 -10.97
N GLU A 108 -4.69 -27.94 -9.78
CA GLU A 108 -4.83 -28.81 -8.61
C GLU A 108 -6.29 -28.91 -8.14
N ASP A 109 -6.97 -27.77 -8.03
CA ASP A 109 -8.36 -27.70 -7.55
C ASP A 109 -9.38 -28.19 -8.60
N GLY A 110 -8.96 -28.42 -9.85
CA GLY A 110 -9.85 -28.78 -10.96
C GLY A 110 -10.82 -27.67 -11.36
N LEU A 111 -10.46 -26.41 -11.08
CA LEU A 111 -11.32 -25.25 -11.32
C LEU A 111 -11.05 -24.63 -12.69
N CYS A 112 -12.11 -24.17 -13.35
CA CYS A 112 -12.01 -23.42 -14.58
C CYS A 112 -11.46 -21.99 -14.35
N TRP A 113 -11.25 -21.25 -15.45
CA TRP A 113 -10.68 -19.90 -15.45
C TRP A 113 -11.54 -18.86 -14.68
N HIS A 114 -12.79 -19.19 -14.42
CA HIS A 114 -13.73 -18.40 -13.63
C HIS A 114 -13.72 -18.76 -12.13
N GLY A 115 -12.87 -19.70 -11.70
CA GLY A 115 -12.76 -20.13 -10.30
C GLY A 115 -13.89 -21.04 -9.83
N LEU A 116 -14.57 -21.72 -10.76
CA LEU A 116 -15.65 -22.68 -10.47
C LEU A 116 -15.28 -24.04 -11.07
N ASP A 117 -15.83 -25.12 -10.53
CA ASP A 117 -15.71 -26.43 -11.17
C ASP A 117 -16.22 -26.36 -12.62
N ALA A 118 -15.49 -26.98 -13.55
CA ALA A 118 -15.77 -26.86 -14.98
C ALA A 118 -17.21 -27.31 -15.34
N MET A 119 -17.74 -28.31 -14.64
CA MET A 119 -19.09 -28.86 -14.85
C MET A 119 -20.19 -27.99 -14.25
N THR A 120 -19.85 -27.09 -13.33
CA THR A 120 -20.81 -26.19 -12.66
C THR A 120 -20.65 -24.73 -13.08
N CYS A 121 -19.65 -24.43 -13.92
CA CYS A 121 -19.43 -23.08 -14.41
C CYS A 121 -20.59 -22.66 -15.35
N PRO A 122 -21.35 -21.59 -15.03
CA PRO A 122 -22.46 -21.13 -15.85
C PRO A 122 -22.03 -20.60 -17.23
N CYS A 123 -20.72 -20.35 -17.42
CA CYS A 123 -20.14 -20.01 -18.72
C CYS A 123 -19.90 -21.22 -19.63
N GLY A 124 -20.19 -22.45 -19.20
CA GLY A 124 -20.02 -23.64 -20.03
C GLY A 124 -18.57 -24.07 -20.24
N CYS A 125 -17.70 -23.89 -19.24
CA CYS A 125 -16.28 -24.22 -19.37
C CYS A 125 -15.98 -25.71 -19.61
N PHE A 126 -16.97 -26.59 -19.45
CA PHE A 126 -16.87 -28.02 -19.80
C PHE A 126 -16.91 -28.29 -21.32
N GLU A 127 -17.31 -27.33 -22.15
CA GLU A 127 -17.47 -27.54 -23.61
C GLU A 127 -16.18 -27.32 -24.41
N ASN A 128 -15.14 -26.74 -23.80
CA ASN A 128 -13.90 -26.32 -24.47
C ASN A 128 -12.68 -27.19 -24.11
N ASP A 129 -12.89 -28.42 -23.65
CA ASP A 129 -11.84 -29.43 -23.41
C ASP A 129 -11.29 -30.02 -24.73
#